data_AF-C5BRU9-F1
#
_entry.id   AF-C5BRU9-F1
#
_cell.length_a   1.000
_cell.length_b   1.000
_cell.length_c   1.000
_cell.angle_alpha   90.00
_cell.angle_beta   90.00
_cell.angle_gamma   90.00
#
_symmetry.space_group_name_H-M   'P 1'
#
loop_
_entity.id
_entity.type
_entity.pdbx_description
1 polymer ?
#
loop_
_entity_poly.entity_id
_entity_poly.type
_entity_poly.pdbx_seq_one_letter_code
_entity_poly.pdbx_strand_id
1 'polypeptide(L)'
;MKSSVGSPLAIHRMIEHLISVPEDRALLKSAPEQLFTRFQVPEEHYPALLNSERDALAAIGVHGNYVVKWLIWTGRPTMPFFALSYYFDRR
;
A
#
# COMPACT_ATOMS: atom_id res chain seq x y z
N MET A 1 -10.26 -19.51 -9.93
CA MET A 1 -9.10 -18.60 -9.73
C MET A 1 -8.89 -18.46 -8.23
N LYS A 2 -7.73 -18.89 -7.72
CA LYS A 2 -7.46 -19.01 -6.27
C LYS A 2 -7.33 -17.64 -5.64
N SER A 3 -8.18 -17.35 -4.67
CA SER A 3 -8.12 -16.17 -3.82
C SER A 3 -6.77 -16.12 -3.09
N SER A 4 -6.03 -15.01 -3.23
CA SER A 4 -4.71 -14.76 -2.65
C SER A 4 -4.82 -14.39 -1.15
N VAL A 5 -5.21 -15.35 -0.31
CA VAL A 5 -5.52 -15.15 1.12
C VAL A 5 -4.37 -14.50 1.94
N GLY A 6 -3.15 -14.38 1.41
CA GLY A 6 -2.02 -13.71 2.05
C GLY A 6 -1.63 -12.31 1.52
N SER A 7 -2.19 -11.85 0.39
CA SER A 7 -1.66 -10.68 -0.33
C SER A 7 -1.82 -9.33 0.40
N PRO A 8 -3.03 -8.96 0.86
CA PRO A 8 -3.20 -7.69 1.57
C PRO A 8 -2.45 -7.66 2.90
N LEU A 9 -2.37 -8.81 3.59
CA LEU A 9 -1.78 -8.90 4.92
C LEU A 9 -0.29 -8.55 4.94
N ALA A 10 0.47 -9.00 3.94
CA ALA A 10 1.89 -8.66 3.81
C ALA A 10 2.09 -7.13 3.65
N ILE A 11 1.29 -6.51 2.78
CA ILE A 11 1.32 -5.06 2.53
C ILE A 11 0.88 -4.30 3.79
N HIS A 12 -0.13 -4.78 4.51
CA HIS A 12 -0.62 -4.16 5.74
C HIS A 12 0.44 -4.19 6.83
N ARG A 13 1.10 -5.33 7.05
CA ARG A 13 2.21 -5.47 8.00
C ARG A 13 3.38 -4.57 7.67
N MET A 14 3.72 -4.44 6.38
CA MET A 14 4.75 -3.51 5.92
C MET A 14 4.37 -2.06 6.26
N ILE A 15 3.14 -1.66 5.99
CA ILE A 15 2.65 -0.30 6.30
C ILE A 15 2.63 -0.07 7.81
N GLU A 16 2.17 -1.03 8.61
CA GLU A 16 2.21 -0.97 10.07
C GLU A 16 3.63 -0.81 10.60
N HIS A 17 4.59 -1.58 10.06
CA HIS A 17 6.00 -1.42 10.38
C HIS A 17 6.49 0.00 10.12
N LEU A 18 6.19 0.56 8.95
CA LEU A 18 6.55 1.94 8.59
C LEU A 18 5.83 3.00 9.45
N ILE A 19 4.68 2.67 10.08
CA ILE A 19 4.08 3.51 11.12
C ILE A 19 4.94 3.47 12.38
N SER A 20 5.32 2.29 12.84
CA SER A 20 6.09 2.09 14.08
C SER A 20 7.57 2.45 13.99
N VAL A 21 8.15 2.42 12.79
CA VAL A 21 9.58 2.64 12.52
C VAL A 21 9.71 3.67 11.38
N PRO A 22 9.50 4.98 11.67
CA PRO A 22 9.45 6.02 10.65
C PRO A 22 10.76 6.20 9.85
N GLU A 23 11.90 5.86 10.43
CA GLU A 23 13.22 5.91 9.79
C GLU A 23 13.32 5.01 8.55
N ASP A 24 12.65 3.86 8.58
CA ASP A 24 12.62 2.91 7.46
C ASP A 24 11.83 3.46 6.26
N ARG A 25 11.07 4.56 6.42
CA ARG A 25 10.39 5.22 5.28
C ARG A 25 11.36 5.80 4.27
N ALA A 26 12.63 6.05 4.64
CA ALA A 26 13.66 6.45 3.69
C ALA A 26 13.84 5.41 2.57
N LEU A 27 13.62 4.12 2.88
CA LEU A 27 13.72 3.03 1.91
C LEU A 27 12.67 3.12 0.81
N LEU A 28 11.52 3.77 1.05
CA LEU A 28 10.50 3.98 0.01
C LEU A 28 11.01 4.80 -1.18
N LYS A 29 12.04 5.64 -0.97
CA LYS A 29 12.65 6.47 -2.01
C LYS A 29 13.89 5.86 -2.64
N SER A 30 14.68 5.13 -1.85
CA SER A 30 15.98 4.63 -2.28
C SER A 30 15.96 3.18 -2.76
N ALA A 31 15.18 2.31 -2.12
CA ALA A 31 15.16 0.87 -2.39
C ALA A 31 13.83 0.22 -1.92
N PRO A 32 12.67 0.61 -2.49
CA PRO A 32 11.37 0.12 -2.05
C PRO A 32 11.23 -1.41 -2.19
N GLU A 33 11.91 -2.03 -3.14
CA GLU A 33 11.90 -3.48 -3.37
C GLU A 33 12.50 -4.27 -2.19
N GLN A 34 13.39 -3.65 -1.41
CA GLN A 34 13.92 -4.28 -0.19
C GLN A 34 12.83 -4.43 0.88
N LEU A 35 11.92 -3.46 0.99
CA LEU A 35 10.76 -3.57 1.86
C LEU A 35 9.82 -4.66 1.36
N PHE A 36 9.54 -4.71 0.05
CA PHE A 36 8.66 -5.72 -0.51
C PHE A 36 9.18 -7.14 -0.25
N THR A 37 10.48 -7.34 -0.47
CA THR A 37 11.16 -8.61 -0.20
C THR A 37 11.12 -8.97 1.29
N ARG A 38 11.45 -8.01 2.17
CA ARG A 38 11.44 -8.21 3.63
C ARG A 38 10.07 -8.65 4.16
N PHE A 39 9.01 -8.08 3.61
CA PHE A 39 7.62 -8.37 4.03
C PHE A 39 6.95 -9.46 3.19
N GLN A 40 7.68 -10.08 2.26
CA GLN A 40 7.17 -11.15 1.39
C GLN A 40 5.93 -10.72 0.60
N VAL A 41 5.94 -9.49 0.09
CA VAL A 41 4.90 -9.01 -0.81
C VAL A 41 4.98 -9.81 -2.12
N PRO A 42 3.86 -10.34 -2.66
CA PRO A 42 3.87 -10.98 -3.97
C PRO A 42 4.37 -10.04 -5.07
N GLU A 43 5.26 -10.51 -5.94
CA GLU A 43 5.85 -9.70 -7.02
C GLU A 43 4.80 -9.11 -7.97
N GLU A 44 3.67 -9.79 -8.16
CA GLU A 44 2.51 -9.32 -8.92
C GLU A 44 1.92 -7.98 -8.39
N HIS A 45 2.22 -7.60 -7.14
CA HIS A 45 1.75 -6.34 -6.54
C HIS A 45 2.80 -5.22 -6.55
N TYR A 46 4.04 -5.52 -6.95
CA TYR A 46 5.11 -4.51 -6.98
C TYR A 46 4.75 -3.33 -7.89
N PRO A 47 4.18 -3.55 -9.11
CA PRO A 47 3.83 -2.43 -9.97
C PRO A 47 2.84 -1.46 -9.30
N ALA A 48 1.84 -1.97 -8.57
CA ALA A 48 0.85 -1.14 -7.89
C ALA A 48 1.50 -0.29 -6.78
N LEU A 49 2.44 -0.86 -6.03
CA LEU A 49 3.16 -0.17 -4.95
C LEU A 49 4.16 0.86 -5.48
N LEU A 50 4.94 0.49 -6.52
CA LEU A 50 5.93 1.36 -7.16
C LEU A 50 5.29 2.55 -7.87
N ASN A 51 4.23 2.30 -8.65
CA ASN A 51 3.52 3.37 -9.35
C ASN A 51 2.70 4.24 -8.38
N SER A 52 2.38 3.69 -7.19
CA SER A 52 1.60 4.35 -6.15
C SER A 52 0.26 4.86 -6.68
N GLU A 53 -0.44 4.03 -7.46
CA GLU A 53 -1.77 4.36 -7.95
C GLU A 53 -2.86 3.88 -6.98
N ARG A 54 -3.72 4.81 -6.56
CA ARG A 54 -4.78 4.53 -5.57
C ARG A 54 -5.64 3.35 -5.98
N ASP A 55 -6.15 3.36 -7.21
CA ASP A 55 -7.12 2.37 -7.67
C ASP A 55 -6.47 0.99 -7.86
N ALA A 56 -5.19 0.95 -8.23
CA ALA A 56 -4.40 -0.27 -8.28
C ALA A 56 -4.20 -0.88 -6.87
N LEU A 57 -3.84 -0.05 -5.88
CA LEU A 57 -3.70 -0.49 -4.48
C LEU A 57 -5.03 -0.96 -3.89
N ALA A 58 -6.13 -0.30 -4.28
CA ALA A 58 -7.48 -0.69 -3.91
C ALA A 58 -7.89 -2.04 -4.48
N ALA A 59 -7.61 -2.27 -5.77
CA ALA A 59 -7.97 -3.48 -6.50
C ALA A 59 -7.26 -4.72 -5.95
N ILE A 60 -6.03 -4.57 -5.44
CA ILE A 60 -5.29 -5.67 -4.77
C ILE A 60 -5.70 -5.85 -3.29
N GLY A 61 -6.75 -5.17 -2.82
CA GLY A 61 -7.33 -5.39 -1.50
C GLY A 61 -6.68 -4.62 -0.35
N VAL A 62 -5.85 -3.60 -0.61
CA VAL A 62 -5.28 -2.76 0.47
C VAL A 62 -6.42 -1.97 1.15
N HIS A 63 -6.38 -1.93 2.49
CA HIS A 63 -7.36 -1.18 3.28
C HIS A 63 -7.24 0.32 3.02
N GLY A 64 -8.36 1.05 2.94
CA GLY A 64 -8.38 2.47 2.53
C GLY A 64 -7.45 3.37 3.34
N ASN A 65 -7.43 3.20 4.67
CA ASN A 65 -6.51 3.95 5.55
C ASN A 65 -5.03 3.70 5.22
N TYR A 66 -4.68 2.48 4.79
CA TYR A 66 -3.32 2.11 4.44
C TYR A 66 -2.94 2.62 3.04
N VAL A 67 -3.89 2.65 2.10
CA VAL A 67 -3.69 3.32 0.81
C VAL A 67 -3.35 4.80 1.01
N VAL A 68 -4.10 5.51 1.86
CA VAL A 68 -3.83 6.93 2.17
C VAL A 68 -2.41 7.12 2.71
N LYS A 69 -2.01 6.34 3.71
CA LYS A 69 -0.67 6.42 4.32
C LYS A 69 0.43 6.17 3.29
N TRP A 70 0.26 5.15 2.45
CA TRP A 70 1.21 4.82 1.38
C TRP A 70 1.40 6.01 0.43
N LEU A 71 0.32 6.57 -0.11
CA LEU A 71 0.35 7.69 -1.05
C LEU A 71 1.01 8.94 -0.48
N ILE A 72 0.79 9.24 0.81
CA ILE A 72 1.44 10.36 1.49
C ILE A 72 2.96 10.16 1.50
N TRP A 73 3.44 8.95 1.85
CA TRP A 73 4.87 8.69 2.00
C TRP A 73 5.60 8.56 0.66
N THR A 74 4.93 8.07 -0.39
CA THR A 74 5.51 7.95 -1.73
C THR A 74 5.42 9.24 -2.56
N GLY A 75 5.00 10.36 -1.95
CA GLY A 75 5.00 11.66 -2.63
C GLY A 75 3.85 11.82 -3.62
N ARG A 76 2.74 11.10 -3.42
CA ARG A 76 1.46 11.29 -4.12
C ARG A 76 0.40 11.92 -3.19
N PRO A 77 0.67 13.07 -2.53
CA PRO A 77 -0.28 13.67 -1.57
C PRO A 77 -1.53 14.26 -2.25
N THR A 78 -1.49 14.47 -3.56
CA THR A 78 -2.57 15.09 -4.33
C THR A 78 -3.60 14.06 -4.76
N MET A 79 -4.38 13.55 -3.82
CA MET A 79 -5.70 13.03 -4.17
C MET A 79 -6.73 14.10 -3.80
N PRO A 80 -7.62 14.52 -4.73
CA PRO A 80 -8.78 15.32 -4.35
C PRO A 80 -9.55 14.57 -3.26
N PHE A 81 -10.11 15.33 -2.30
CA PHE A 81 -10.85 14.88 -1.12
C PHE A 81 -11.36 13.43 -1.22
N PHE A 82 -10.92 12.58 -0.29
CA PHE A 82 -11.45 11.22 -0.13
C PHE A 82 -12.96 11.30 0.11
N ALA A 83 -13.75 11.00 -0.92
CA ALA A 83 -15.19 10.89 -0.75
C ALA A 83 -15.48 9.76 0.26
N LEU A 84 -16.26 10.08 1.31
CA LEU A 84 -16.68 9.11 2.32
C LEU A 84 -17.34 7.88 1.70
N SER A 85 -17.98 8.01 0.53
CA SER A 85 -18.58 6.92 -0.24
C SER A 85 -17.62 5.76 -0.49
N TYR A 86 -16.32 6.02 -0.63
CA TYR A 86 -15.30 4.99 -0.81
C TYR A 86 -15.21 4.00 0.37
N TYR A 87 -15.56 4.43 1.58
CA TYR A 87 -15.63 3.56 2.77
C TYR A 87 -16.95 2.78 2.87
N PHE A 88 -18.02 3.25 2.22
CA PHE A 88 -19.37 2.71 2.37
C PHE A 88 -19.84 1.86 1.18
N ASP A 89 -19.34 2.12 -0.04
CA ASP A 89 -19.75 1.43 -1.28
C ASP A 89 -19.10 0.04 -1.46
N ARG A 90 -18.23 -0.38 -0.53
CA ARG A 90 -17.55 -1.71 -0.54
C ARG A 90 -18.39 -2.86 0.06
N ARG A 91 -19.71 -2.72 0.16
CA ARG A 91 -20.63 -3.76 0.66
C ARG A 91 -21.48 -4.36 -0.44
#